data_AF-A0A7J4JTQ0-F1
#
_entry.id   AF-A0A7J4JTQ0-F1
#
_cell.length_a   1.000
_cell.length_b   1.000
_cell.length_c   1.000
_cell.angle_alpha   90.00
_cell.angle_beta   90.00
_cell.angle_gamma   90.00
#
_symmetry.space_group_name_H-M   'P 1'
#
loop_
_entity.id
_entity.type
_entity.pdbx_description
1 polymer ?
#
loop_
_entity_poly.entity_id
_entity_poly.type
_entity_poly.pdbx_seq_one_letter_code
_entity_poly.pdbx_strand_id
1 'polypeptide(L)' 'MVKQISKESQFIAITHNDVVIKQADQLIGVALNKQKSSVIGLNLSKASQAGG' A
#
# COMPACT_ATOMS: atom_id res chain seq x y z
N MET A 1 -7.43 -12.34 6.78
CA MET A 1 -7.97 -11.80 8.05
C MET A 1 -7.88 -10.29 8.12
N VAL A 2 -6.68 -9.68 8.04
CA VAL A 2 -6.49 -8.21 8.11
C VAL A 2 -7.36 -7.45 7.11
N LYS A 3 -7.44 -7.89 5.84
CA LYS A 3 -8.29 -7.25 4.81
C LYS A 3 -9.80 -7.25 5.14
N GLN A 4 -10.27 -8.21 5.92
CA GLN A 4 -11.69 -8.26 6.27
C GLN A 4 -12.00 -7.29 7.42
N ILE A 5 -11.13 -7.23 8.42
CA ILE A 5 -11.25 -6.29 9.55
C ILE A 5 -11.03 -4.84 9.08
N SER A 6 -10.22 -4.64 8.04
CA SER A 6 -9.97 -3.30 7.50
C SER A 6 -11.19 -2.59 6.92
N LYS A 7 -12.32 -3.28 6.77
CA LYS A 7 -13.61 -2.68 6.38
C LYS A 7 -14.25 -1.88 7.51
N GLU A 8 -13.90 -2.18 8.75
CA GLU A 8 -14.48 -1.58 9.96
C GLU A 8 -13.45 -0.72 10.72
N SER A 9 -12.17 -0.80 10.36
CA SER A 9 -11.08 -0.10 11.03
C SER A 9 -9.91 0.20 10.09
N GLN A 10 -9.17 1.26 10.35
CA GLN A 10 -8.01 1.63 9.54
C GLN A 10 -6.75 0.90 10.03
N PHE A 11 -5.99 0.35 9.08
CA PHE A 11 -4.72 -0.33 9.37
C PHE A 11 -3.58 0.29 8.56
N ILE A 12 -2.43 0.46 9.22
CA ILE A 12 -1.15 0.74 8.57
C ILE A 12 -0.24 -0.46 8.86
N ALA A 13 0.21 -1.13 7.82
CA ALA A 13 1.14 -2.25 7.92
C ALA A 13 2.47 -1.89 7.27
N ILE A 14 3.57 -2.08 8.00
CA ILE A 14 4.93 -1.96 7.48
C ILE A 14 5.45 -3.37 7.28
N THR A 15 5.66 -3.78 6.04
CA THR A 15 6.03 -5.17 5.72
C THR A 15 6.70 -5.28 4.36
N HIS A 16 7.55 -6.30 4.21
CA HIS A 16 8.07 -6.76 2.93
C HIS A 16 7.29 -7.96 2.38
N ASN A 17 6.21 -8.39 3.04
CA ASN A 17 5.42 -9.55 2.62
C ASN A 17 4.48 -9.20 1.46
N ASP A 18 4.75 -9.78 0.29
CA ASP A 18 4.00 -9.53 -0.94
C ASP A 18 2.51 -9.88 -0.85
N VAL A 19 2.13 -10.87 -0.05
CA VAL A 19 0.71 -11.27 0.09
C VAL A 19 -0.09 -10.17 0.78
N VAL A 20 0.48 -9.54 1.81
CA VAL A 20 -0.14 -8.40 2.51
C VAL A 20 -0.15 -7.17 1.59
N ILE A 21 0.95 -6.90 0.90
CA ILE A 21 1.09 -5.77 -0.05
C ILE A 21 0.02 -5.84 -1.14
N LYS A 22 -0.22 -7.02 -1.74
CA LYS A 22 -1.21 -7.22 -2.81
C LYS A 22 -2.66 -7.01 -2.37
N GLN A 23 -2.95 -7.08 -1.07
CA GLN A 23 -4.29 -6.88 -0.52
C GLN A 23 -4.54 -5.43 -0.05
N ALA A 24 -3.51 -4.60 -0.02
CA ALA A 24 -3.60 -3.22 0.43
C ALA A 24 -4.42 -2.35 -0.53
N ASP A 25 -5.13 -1.36 0.02
CA ASP A 25 -5.85 -0.37 -0.80
C ASP A 25 -4.92 0.73 -1.30
N GLN A 26 -3.87 1.02 -0.53
CA GLN A 26 -2.83 2.01 -0.85
C GLN A 26 -1.45 1.44 -0.48
N LEU A 27 -0.44 1.77 -1.29
CA LEU A 27 0.95 1.50 -0.99
C LEU A 27 1.69 2.81 -0.77
N ILE A 28 2.47 2.86 0.31
CA ILE A 28 3.39 3.96 0.61
C ILE A 28 4.82 3.41 0.52
N GLY A 29 5.51 3.74 -0.56
CA GLY A 29 6.92 3.43 -0.74
C GLY A 29 7.79 4.49 -0.06
N VAL A 30 8.73 4.04 0.76
CA VAL A 30 9.74 4.92 1.37
C VAL A 30 11.11 4.51 0.83
N ALA A 31 11.82 5.47 0.22
CA ALA A 31 13.15 5.26 -0.30
C ALA A 31 14.12 6.24 0.38
N LEU A 32 15.27 5.73 0.81
CA LEU A 32 16.35 6.57 1.32
C LEU A 32 17.28 6.93 0.15
N ASN A 33 17.34 8.22 -0.16
CA ASN A 33 18.31 8.76 -1.12
C ASN A 33 19.43 9.44 -0.31
N LYS A 34 20.60 9.64 -0.92
CA LYS A 34 21.90 10.11 -0.36
C LYS A 34 21.92 10.72 1.07
N GLN A 35 20.97 11.58 1.48
CA GLN A 35 20.79 12.01 2.88
C GLN A 35 19.31 12.30 3.29
N LYS A 36 18.31 11.90 2.50
CA LYS A 36 16.90 12.23 2.74
C LYS A 36 15.96 11.08 2.36
N SER A 37 14.93 10.88 3.18
CA SER A 37 13.82 9.98 2.85
C SER A 37 12.89 10.64 1.84
N SER A 38 12.58 9.91 0.77
CA SER A 38 11.53 10.23 -0.19
C SER A 38 10.36 9.29 0.04
N VAL A 39 9.14 9.82 -0.04
CA VAL A 39 7.90 9.06 0.14
C VAL A 39 7.09 9.14 -1.15
N ILE A 40 6.63 7.98 -1.64
CA ILE A 40 5.78 7.85 -2.83
C ILE A 40 4.51 7.11 -2.42
N GLY A 41 3.35 7.68 -2.73
CA GLY A 41 2.04 7.07 -2.48
C GLY A 41 1.40 6.57 -3.78
N LEU A 42 0.87 5.36 -3.75
CA LEU A 42 0.13 4.73 -4.85
C LEU A 42 -1.23 4.26 -4.34
N ASN A 43 -2.29 4.61 -5.07
CA ASN A 43 -3.65 4.12 -4.78
C ASN A 43 -3.98 2.97 -5.73
N LEU A 44 -4.13 1.76 -5.19
CA LEU A 44 -4.32 0.54 -5.98
C LEU A 44 -5.77 0.36 -6.45
N SER A 45 -6.74 1.02 -5.80
CA SER A 45 -8.16 0.93 -6.19
C SER A 45 -8.47 1.48 -7.59
N LYS A 46 -7.62 2.37 -8.12
CA LYS A 46 -7.80 3.00 -9.45
C LYS A 46 -7.03 2.32 -10.57
N ALA A 47 -6.08 1.44 -10.26
CA ALA A 47 -5.23 0.80 -11.26
C ALA A 47 -5.98 -0.30 -12.05
N SER A 48 -7.08 -0.84 -11.51
CA SER A 48 -7.88 -1.90 -12.16
C SER A 48 -8.86 -1.39 -13.24
N GLN A 49 -9.04 -0.07 -13.41
CA GLN A 49 -10.02 0.48 -14.37
C GLN A 49 -9.41 1.04 -15.67
N ALA A 50 -8.10 0.91 -15.87
CA ALA A 50 -7.42 1.44 -17.06
C ALA A 50 -7.29 0.42 -18.22
N GLY A 51 -8.17 -0.59 -18.28
CA GLY A 51 -8.12 -1.67 -19.28
C GLY A 51 -9.49 -2.20 -19.70
N GLY A 52 -10.50 -1.32 -19.81
CA GLY A 52 -11.82 -1.61 -20.39
C GLY A 52 -11.98 -0.95 -21.76
#